data_AF-A0AAV6TSC6-F1
#
_entry.id   AF-A0AAV6TSC6-F1
#
_cell.length_a   1.000
_cell.length_b   1.000
_cell.length_c   1.000
_cell.angle_alpha   90.00
_cell.angle_beta   90.00
_cell.angle_gamma   90.00
#
_symmetry.space_group_name_H-M   'P 1'
#
loop_
_entity.id
_entity.type
_entity.pdbx_description
1 polymer ?
#
loop_
_entity_poly.entity_id
_entity_poly.type
_entity_poly.pdbx_seq_one_letter_code
_entity_poly.pdbx_strand_id
1 'polypeptide(L)'
;MAENNIQNVIKSNKATTTASKKSRFPPGEMYLSVLGNGSSSSARSLYMFTDHERYIFNCGEGTQRLANEHKMKLSKLDNIFITHSSWENVGGLLGLSLTIQDMGVEEVTIHSPPGILSLYEFSQSFVNLPNLEIKTKTYSDVSHKDNCMEVHYIPVFKSSSKLNTVKDSENLDHEHKSKKLCVDVNECSWDMTMAFACKGHSKPGRMLLEKCVEFGVPVGPLLGDLKNGKDITLPSGKLVRSKDVVSEEEVCPLFLVVECPSEDFLDPFVSEEKFRPYQEDETQLAFLIVHFTPSKILNSPKYQKWMQQFPSTTCHLILNSDCASLNSLAVHRIQHQLNLLHPGIFSLLQEDEVLQPLQGYNIVYAHTLERYYLRPAKELDRSFAIKLEPKIFIEEAQKVKDFNSQLKTLQSNISKFPSQHNN
;
A
#
# COMPACT_ATOMS: atom_id res chain seq x y z
N MET A 1 -27.37 -22.47 14.06
CA MET A 1 -26.15 -21.71 14.46
C MET A 1 -25.37 -21.15 13.27
N ALA A 2 -25.36 -21.80 12.09
CA ALA A 2 -24.71 -21.26 10.88
C ALA A 2 -25.46 -20.06 10.23
N GLU A 3 -26.79 -19.99 10.34
CA GLU A 3 -27.59 -18.94 9.66
C GLU A 3 -27.47 -17.55 10.31
N ASN A 4 -27.21 -17.46 11.62
CA ASN A 4 -27.03 -16.16 12.30
C ASN A 4 -25.70 -15.46 11.97
N ASN A 5 -24.72 -16.17 11.39
CA ASN A 5 -23.45 -15.58 10.99
C ASN A 5 -23.51 -14.89 9.60
N ILE A 6 -24.44 -15.31 8.74
CA ILE A 6 -24.58 -14.79 7.37
C ILE A 6 -25.02 -13.31 7.37
N GLN A 7 -25.85 -12.91 8.33
CA GLN A 7 -26.36 -11.53 8.42
C GLN A 7 -25.42 -10.55 9.14
N ASN A 8 -24.37 -11.00 9.82
CA ASN A 8 -23.44 -10.09 10.52
C ASN A 8 -22.26 -9.65 9.66
N VAL A 9 -21.82 -10.48 8.71
CA VAL A 9 -20.74 -10.13 7.75
C VAL A 9 -21.29 -9.28 6.59
N ILE A 10 -22.57 -9.44 6.25
CA ILE A 10 -23.23 -8.74 5.15
C ILE A 10 -24.39 -7.90 5.72
N LYS A 11 -24.08 -6.86 6.50
CA LYS A 11 -25.08 -5.83 6.81
C LYS A 11 -25.04 -4.76 5.74
N SER A 12 -26.07 -4.77 4.89
CA SER A 12 -26.42 -3.62 4.07
C SER A 12 -26.85 -2.46 4.97
N ASN A 13 -26.20 -1.31 4.78
CA ASN A 13 -26.60 0.05 5.15
C ASN A 13 -27.75 0.18 6.19
N LYS A 14 -27.40 0.08 7.47
CA LYS A 14 -28.00 0.92 8.51
C LYS A 14 -26.88 1.51 9.36
N ALA A 15 -26.61 2.78 9.08
CA ALA A 15 -25.64 3.58 9.79
C ALA A 15 -25.95 3.59 11.30
N THR A 16 -25.16 2.83 12.06
CA THR A 16 -24.90 3.12 13.46
C THR A 16 -23.44 3.55 13.50
N THR A 17 -23.22 4.83 13.25
CA THR A 17 -21.89 5.44 13.28
C THR A 17 -21.40 5.49 14.72
N THR A 18 -20.61 4.49 15.14
CA THR A 18 -19.58 4.72 16.16
C THR A 18 -18.60 5.70 15.53
N ALA A 19 -18.79 6.98 15.83
CA ALA A 19 -17.95 8.04 15.31
C ALA A 19 -16.50 7.79 15.76
N SER A 20 -15.66 7.33 14.83
CA SER A 20 -14.22 7.62 14.88
C SER A 20 -14.10 9.09 15.28
N LYS A 21 -13.42 9.35 16.41
CA LYS A 21 -13.14 10.72 16.87
C LYS A 21 -12.34 11.38 15.75
N LYS A 22 -13.04 12.04 14.83
CA LYS A 22 -12.44 12.77 13.71
C LYS A 22 -11.34 13.65 14.29
N SER A 23 -10.09 13.33 13.96
CA SER A 23 -8.98 14.19 14.31
C SER A 23 -9.28 15.57 13.73
N ARG A 24 -9.25 16.60 14.57
CA ARG A 24 -9.58 17.96 14.17
C ARG A 24 -8.49 18.57 13.26
N PHE A 25 -7.35 17.88 13.12
CA PHE A 25 -6.17 18.38 12.42
C PHE A 25 -5.61 17.32 11.46
N PRO A 26 -5.03 17.73 10.32
CA PRO A 26 -4.32 16.82 9.43
C PRO A 26 -3.09 16.18 10.11
N PRO A 27 -2.69 14.97 9.67
CA PRO A 27 -1.72 14.14 10.35
C PRO A 27 -0.32 14.74 10.51
N GLY A 28 0.28 14.61 11.69
CA GLY A 28 1.62 15.00 12.09
C GLY A 28 2.72 14.57 11.12
N GLU A 29 2.72 13.27 10.85
CA GLU A 29 3.71 12.53 10.09
C GLU A 29 2.98 11.65 9.08
N MET A 30 3.49 11.58 7.86
CA MET A 30 2.94 10.74 6.80
C MET A 30 4.08 10.16 5.98
N TYR A 31 4.14 8.84 5.87
CA TYR A 31 5.11 8.18 5.02
C TYR A 31 4.57 6.88 4.43
N LEU A 32 5.07 6.54 3.26
CA LEU A 32 4.89 5.25 2.61
C LEU A 32 6.08 4.37 2.98
N SER A 33 5.83 3.09 3.24
CA SER A 33 6.83 2.09 3.57
C SER A 33 6.61 0.89 2.66
N VAL A 34 7.65 0.47 1.97
CA VAL A 34 7.62 -0.75 1.15
C VAL A 34 7.51 -1.93 2.09
N LEU A 35 6.37 -2.64 2.05
CA LEU A 35 6.15 -3.81 2.89
C LEU A 35 6.60 -5.09 2.18
N GLY A 36 6.27 -5.18 0.89
CA GLY A 36 6.75 -6.21 -0.02
C GLY A 36 7.02 -5.61 -1.38
N ASN A 37 8.22 -5.78 -1.89
CA ASN A 37 8.68 -5.10 -3.10
C ASN A 37 8.29 -5.78 -4.42
N GLY A 38 7.60 -6.92 -4.38
CA GLY A 38 7.16 -7.63 -5.59
C GLY A 38 8.21 -8.54 -6.23
N SER A 39 9.35 -8.74 -5.58
CA SER A 39 10.35 -9.72 -5.98
C SER A 39 9.80 -11.16 -5.89
N SER A 40 10.55 -12.14 -6.39
CA SER A 40 10.12 -13.54 -6.44
C SER A 40 9.72 -14.15 -5.08
N SER A 41 10.17 -13.55 -3.98
CA SER A 41 9.94 -14.02 -2.61
C SER A 41 8.92 -13.20 -1.81
N SER A 42 8.34 -12.14 -2.38
CA SER A 42 7.37 -11.29 -1.68
C SER A 42 6.33 -10.71 -2.63
N ALA A 43 5.06 -10.74 -2.22
CA ALA A 43 4.02 -10.01 -2.90
C ALA A 43 4.28 -8.49 -2.92
N ARG A 44 3.68 -7.82 -3.91
CA ARG A 44 3.66 -6.35 -4.04
C ARG A 44 2.72 -5.78 -2.98
N SER A 45 3.27 -5.06 -2.00
CA SER A 45 2.47 -4.39 -0.97
C SER A 45 3.15 -3.13 -0.43
N LEU A 46 2.35 -2.09 -0.25
CA LEU A 46 2.79 -0.81 0.30
C LEU A 46 1.99 -0.48 1.54
N TYR A 47 2.66 -0.06 2.60
CA TYR A 47 2.03 0.39 3.84
C TYR A 47 2.16 1.90 3.97
N MET A 48 1.05 2.60 4.24
CA MET A 48 1.11 4.02 4.60
C MET A 48 0.86 4.20 6.09
N PHE A 49 1.76 4.92 6.74
CA PHE A 49 1.63 5.37 8.11
C PHE A 49 1.12 6.81 8.15
N THR A 50 0.15 7.06 9.02
CA THR A 50 -0.10 8.40 9.57
C THR A 50 -0.19 8.32 11.10
N ASP A 51 -0.16 9.43 11.81
CA ASP A 51 -0.42 9.44 13.27
C ASP A 51 -1.90 9.15 13.61
N HIS A 52 -2.80 9.13 12.62
CA HIS A 52 -4.23 8.92 12.80
C HIS A 52 -4.67 7.50 12.39
N GLU A 53 -4.38 7.10 11.17
CA GLU A 53 -4.95 5.94 10.46
C GLU A 53 -3.81 5.17 9.76
N ARG A 54 -4.05 3.92 9.36
CA ARG A 54 -3.13 3.10 8.55
C ARG A 54 -3.80 2.66 7.26
N TYR A 55 -2.96 2.48 6.25
CA TYR A 55 -3.40 2.09 4.92
C TYR A 55 -2.48 1.02 4.35
N ILE A 56 -3.06 0.10 3.58
CA ILE A 56 -2.30 -0.89 2.81
C ILE A 56 -2.74 -0.81 1.35
N PHE A 57 -1.79 -0.80 0.42
CA PHE A 57 -2.04 -0.96 -1.00
C PHE A 57 -1.53 -2.33 -1.43
N ASN A 58 -2.43 -3.16 -1.94
CA ASN A 58 -2.32 -4.59 -2.19
C ASN A 58 -1.95 -5.41 -0.95
N CYS A 59 -2.50 -6.62 -0.90
CA CYS A 59 -2.34 -7.55 0.21
C CYS A 59 -2.24 -8.98 -0.32
N GLY A 60 -1.14 -9.26 -1.02
CA GLY A 60 -0.81 -10.61 -1.47
C GLY A 60 -0.39 -11.54 -0.33
N GLU A 61 -0.10 -12.79 -0.67
CA GLU A 61 0.35 -13.79 0.30
C GLU A 61 1.61 -13.31 1.06
N GLY A 62 1.68 -13.67 2.35
CA GLY A 62 2.82 -13.29 3.20
C GLY A 62 2.83 -11.84 3.69
N THR A 63 1.96 -10.95 3.19
CA THR A 63 1.90 -9.53 3.61
C THR A 63 1.80 -9.38 5.13
N GLN A 64 0.90 -10.14 5.79
CA GLN A 64 0.76 -10.15 7.24
C GLN A 64 2.05 -10.59 7.98
N ARG A 65 2.77 -11.55 7.42
CA ARG A 65 3.99 -12.12 8.01
C ARG A 65 5.11 -11.09 7.95
N LEU A 66 5.28 -10.44 6.80
CA LEU A 66 6.23 -9.33 6.62
C LEU A 66 5.91 -8.18 7.57
N ALA A 67 4.63 -7.82 7.69
CA ALA A 67 4.21 -6.77 8.61
C ALA A 67 4.59 -7.08 10.06
N ASN A 68 4.35 -8.31 10.50
CA ASN A 68 4.70 -8.72 11.86
C ASN A 68 6.22 -8.82 12.08
N GLU A 69 6.96 -9.41 11.14
CA GLU A 69 8.43 -9.50 11.21
C GLU A 69 9.06 -8.12 11.35
N HIS A 70 8.57 -7.16 10.57
CA HIS A 70 9.08 -5.79 10.55
C HIS A 70 8.45 -4.85 11.58
N LYS A 71 7.66 -5.40 12.50
CA LYS A 71 7.00 -4.67 13.60
C LYS A 71 6.13 -3.51 13.11
N MET A 72 5.51 -3.68 11.95
CA MET A 72 4.57 -2.71 11.38
C MET A 72 3.29 -2.74 12.21
N LYS A 73 2.86 -1.56 12.67
CA LYS A 73 1.63 -1.44 13.46
C LYS A 73 0.42 -1.58 12.55
N LEU A 74 -0.30 -2.70 12.66
CA LEU A 74 -1.57 -2.91 11.95
C LEU A 74 -2.78 -2.49 12.78
N SER A 75 -2.58 -2.10 14.04
CA SER A 75 -3.59 -1.41 14.84
C SER A 75 -4.02 -0.13 14.11
N LYS A 76 -5.32 0.15 14.04
CA LYS A 76 -5.89 1.26 13.24
C LYS A 76 -5.66 1.11 11.74
N LEU A 77 -5.74 -0.11 11.22
CA LEU A 77 -5.87 -0.32 9.78
C LEU A 77 -7.30 -0.02 9.37
N ASP A 78 -7.49 1.12 8.72
CA ASP A 78 -8.82 1.61 8.35
C ASP A 78 -9.15 1.28 6.89
N ASN A 79 -8.16 1.36 5.98
CA ASN A 79 -8.38 1.24 4.56
C ASN A 79 -7.34 0.32 3.88
N ILE A 80 -7.83 -0.59 3.03
CA ILE A 80 -7.01 -1.45 2.16
C ILE A 80 -7.39 -1.17 0.70
N PHE A 81 -6.43 -0.79 -0.14
CA PHE A 81 -6.63 -0.51 -1.56
C PHE A 81 -6.08 -1.65 -2.41
N ILE A 82 -6.89 -2.21 -3.29
CA ILE A 82 -6.54 -3.32 -4.18
C ILE A 82 -6.56 -2.80 -5.62
N THR A 83 -5.42 -2.86 -6.30
CA THR A 83 -5.28 -2.32 -7.66
C THR A 83 -5.84 -3.25 -8.74
N HIS A 84 -5.79 -4.57 -8.54
CA HIS A 84 -6.33 -5.58 -9.46
C HIS A 84 -6.81 -6.80 -8.68
N SER A 85 -7.95 -7.39 -9.07
CA SER A 85 -8.53 -8.58 -8.43
C SER A 85 -7.81 -9.87 -8.86
N SER A 86 -6.50 -9.93 -8.59
CA SER A 86 -5.66 -11.12 -8.77
C SER A 86 -5.24 -11.69 -7.42
N TRP A 87 -4.95 -13.00 -7.38
CA TRP A 87 -4.50 -13.66 -6.16
C TRP A 87 -3.20 -13.05 -5.60
N GLU A 88 -2.33 -12.54 -6.46
CA GLU A 88 -1.12 -11.81 -6.07
C GLU A 88 -1.40 -10.56 -5.23
N ASN A 89 -2.57 -9.93 -5.42
CA ASN A 89 -2.95 -8.71 -4.72
C ASN A 89 -3.90 -8.97 -3.55
N VAL A 90 -4.60 -10.11 -3.51
CA VAL A 90 -5.66 -10.38 -2.50
C VAL A 90 -5.41 -11.60 -1.61
N GLY A 91 -4.47 -12.48 -1.97
CA GLY A 91 -4.27 -13.77 -1.31
C GLY A 91 -3.92 -13.68 0.18
N GLY A 92 -3.43 -12.52 0.65
CA GLY A 92 -3.14 -12.27 2.06
C GLY A 92 -4.32 -11.70 2.87
N LEU A 93 -5.41 -11.28 2.23
CA LEU A 93 -6.51 -10.55 2.89
C LEU A 93 -7.16 -11.34 4.01
N LEU A 94 -7.40 -12.64 3.80
CA LEU A 94 -8.06 -13.49 4.81
C LEU A 94 -7.22 -13.58 6.08
N GLY A 95 -5.92 -13.83 5.94
CA GLY A 95 -5.00 -13.87 7.08
C GLY A 95 -4.87 -12.51 7.75
N LEU A 96 -4.71 -11.45 6.95
CA LEU A 96 -4.60 -10.09 7.47
C LEU A 96 -5.85 -9.72 8.28
N SER A 97 -7.04 -10.06 7.80
CA SER A 97 -8.31 -9.81 8.48
C SER A 97 -8.40 -10.50 9.83
N LEU A 98 -7.99 -11.78 9.91
CA LEU A 98 -7.90 -12.50 11.19
C LEU A 98 -6.92 -11.79 12.14
N THR A 99 -5.76 -11.39 11.63
CA THR A 99 -4.71 -10.72 12.41
C THR A 99 -5.18 -9.36 12.95
N ILE A 100 -5.78 -8.51 12.14
CA ILE A 100 -6.20 -7.16 12.57
C ILE A 100 -7.39 -7.21 13.52
N GLN A 101 -8.28 -8.19 13.37
CA GLN A 101 -9.35 -8.44 14.33
C GLN A 101 -8.78 -8.75 15.71
N ASP A 102 -7.78 -9.64 15.79
CA ASP A 102 -7.14 -9.98 17.06
C ASP A 102 -6.36 -8.80 17.66
N MET A 103 -5.96 -7.83 16.83
CA MET A 103 -5.39 -6.55 17.26
C MET A 103 -6.44 -5.51 17.68
N GLY A 104 -7.73 -5.83 17.64
CA GLY A 104 -8.83 -4.97 18.06
C GLY A 104 -9.31 -3.97 17.00
N VAL A 105 -9.05 -4.23 15.71
CA VAL A 105 -9.68 -3.46 14.62
C VAL A 105 -11.12 -3.93 14.48
N GLU A 106 -12.07 -2.99 14.65
CA GLU A 106 -13.51 -3.27 14.59
C GLU A 106 -14.08 -3.13 13.17
N GLU A 107 -13.45 -2.32 12.32
CA GLU A 107 -13.92 -1.99 10.98
C GLU A 107 -12.74 -1.78 10.03
N VAL A 108 -12.85 -2.30 8.81
CA VAL A 108 -11.91 -2.02 7.71
C VAL A 108 -12.67 -1.81 6.40
N THR A 109 -12.27 -0.82 5.62
CA THR A 109 -12.80 -0.57 4.26
C THR A 109 -11.84 -1.09 3.21
N ILE A 110 -12.32 -1.95 2.32
CA ILE A 110 -11.58 -2.47 1.18
C ILE A 110 -12.03 -1.74 -0.09
N HIS A 111 -11.08 -1.09 -0.75
CA HIS A 111 -11.26 -0.36 -1.98
C HIS A 111 -10.74 -1.21 -3.12
N SER A 112 -11.62 -1.77 -3.94
CA SER A 112 -11.22 -2.76 -4.94
C SER A 112 -12.13 -2.74 -6.16
N PRO A 113 -11.72 -3.40 -7.26
CA PRO A 113 -12.68 -3.83 -8.25
C PRO A 113 -13.85 -4.62 -7.60
N PRO A 114 -15.02 -4.69 -8.25
CA PRO A 114 -16.18 -5.41 -7.72
C PRO A 114 -15.89 -6.86 -7.31
N GLY A 115 -16.72 -7.45 -6.44
CA GLY A 115 -16.68 -8.89 -6.16
C GLY A 115 -15.64 -9.36 -5.12
N ILE A 116 -14.95 -8.46 -4.40
CA ILE A 116 -13.99 -8.86 -3.34
C ILE A 116 -14.68 -9.58 -2.16
N LEU A 117 -15.95 -9.27 -1.89
CA LEU A 117 -16.71 -9.92 -0.80
C LEU A 117 -16.88 -11.41 -1.02
N SER A 118 -16.93 -11.87 -2.29
CA SER A 118 -17.01 -13.29 -2.62
C SER A 118 -15.85 -14.09 -2.03
N LEU A 119 -14.66 -13.49 -1.92
CA LEU A 119 -13.50 -14.11 -1.25
C LEU A 119 -13.82 -14.48 0.20
N TYR A 120 -14.45 -13.56 0.94
CA TYR A 120 -14.84 -13.80 2.32
C TYR A 120 -15.98 -14.81 2.42
N GLU A 121 -16.99 -14.70 1.54
CA GLU A 121 -18.11 -15.65 1.46
C GLU A 121 -17.64 -17.10 1.25
N PHE A 122 -16.70 -17.34 0.33
CA PHE A 122 -16.15 -18.67 0.08
C PHE A 122 -15.28 -19.19 1.23
N SER A 123 -14.69 -18.30 2.03
CA SER A 123 -13.78 -18.66 3.11
C SER A 123 -14.45 -18.89 4.48
N GLN A 124 -15.77 -18.70 4.58
CA GLN A 124 -16.51 -18.74 5.85
C GLN A 124 -16.38 -20.04 6.65
N SER A 125 -15.99 -21.15 6.02
CA SER A 125 -15.77 -22.42 6.72
C SER A 125 -14.51 -22.44 7.59
N PHE A 126 -13.53 -21.56 7.33
CA PHE A 126 -12.27 -21.48 8.06
C PHE A 126 -11.86 -20.04 8.45
N VAL A 127 -12.60 -19.03 8.00
CA VAL A 127 -12.42 -17.63 8.40
C VAL A 127 -13.62 -17.19 9.24
N ASN A 128 -13.37 -16.82 10.49
CA ASN A 128 -14.39 -16.32 11.41
C ASN A 128 -14.03 -14.92 11.89
N LEU A 129 -14.84 -13.93 11.51
CA LEU A 129 -14.60 -12.51 11.79
C LEU A 129 -15.76 -11.87 12.58
N PRO A 130 -16.05 -12.32 13.82
CA PRO A 130 -17.19 -11.82 14.60
C PRO A 130 -17.00 -10.37 15.10
N ASN A 131 -15.77 -9.89 15.18
CA ASN A 131 -15.43 -8.59 15.75
C ASN A 131 -14.87 -7.60 14.70
N LEU A 132 -14.92 -7.94 13.41
CA LEU A 132 -14.43 -7.11 12.32
C LEU A 132 -15.53 -6.94 11.26
N GLU A 133 -15.98 -5.72 11.06
CA GLU A 133 -16.86 -5.35 9.96
C GLU A 133 -16.02 -5.02 8.71
N ILE A 134 -16.28 -5.72 7.61
CA ILE A 134 -15.63 -5.47 6.31
C ILE A 134 -16.58 -4.66 5.44
N LYS A 135 -16.17 -3.43 5.13
CA LYS A 135 -16.86 -2.57 4.15
C LYS A 135 -16.13 -2.63 2.82
N THR A 136 -16.85 -2.37 1.74
CA THR A 136 -16.24 -2.30 0.40
C THR A 136 -16.63 -1.02 -0.32
N LYS A 137 -15.67 -0.45 -1.05
CA LYS A 137 -15.89 0.64 -2.00
C LYS A 137 -15.34 0.24 -3.37
N THR A 138 -16.04 0.61 -4.42
CA THR A 138 -15.63 0.31 -5.80
C THR A 138 -15.47 1.60 -6.60
N TYR A 139 -15.17 1.48 -7.90
CA TYR A 139 -15.04 2.63 -8.79
C TYR A 139 -16.33 3.49 -8.89
N SER A 140 -17.49 2.96 -8.48
CA SER A 140 -18.78 3.68 -8.46
C SER A 140 -18.81 4.85 -7.47
N ASP A 141 -18.00 4.82 -6.41
CA ASP A 141 -17.99 5.87 -5.38
C ASP A 141 -17.22 7.13 -5.80
N VAL A 142 -16.57 7.14 -6.98
CA VAL A 142 -15.73 8.21 -7.58
C VAL A 142 -14.48 8.59 -6.76
N SER A 143 -14.63 8.82 -5.46
CA SER A 143 -13.54 9.10 -4.52
C SER A 143 -13.86 8.64 -3.09
N HIS A 144 -12.83 8.57 -2.25
CA HIS A 144 -12.95 8.40 -0.81
C HIS A 144 -12.20 9.52 -0.10
N LYS A 145 -12.78 10.03 0.98
CA LYS A 145 -12.18 11.10 1.79
C LYS A 145 -12.27 10.76 3.26
N ASP A 146 -11.12 10.75 3.92
CA ASP A 146 -10.99 10.56 5.36
C ASP A 146 -10.32 11.79 6.02
N ASN A 147 -9.81 11.61 7.24
CA ASN A 147 -9.16 12.70 8.00
C ASN A 147 -7.71 12.98 7.55
N CYS A 148 -7.08 12.07 6.80
CA CYS A 148 -5.69 12.17 6.38
C CYS A 148 -5.56 12.57 4.91
N MET A 149 -6.41 12.03 4.02
CA MET A 149 -6.32 12.21 2.58
C MET A 149 -7.65 12.09 1.85
N GLU A 150 -7.63 12.52 0.60
CA GLU A 150 -8.64 12.26 -0.41
C GLU A 150 -8.05 11.37 -1.50
N VAL A 151 -8.76 10.30 -1.86
CA VAL A 151 -8.33 9.28 -2.82
C VAL A 151 -9.31 9.27 -3.99
N HIS A 152 -8.83 9.57 -5.20
CA HIS A 152 -9.62 9.48 -6.43
C HIS A 152 -9.35 8.14 -7.13
N TYR A 153 -10.41 7.52 -7.63
CA TYR A 153 -10.31 6.24 -8.34
C TYR A 153 -10.22 6.43 -9.85
N ILE A 154 -9.26 5.75 -10.46
CA ILE A 154 -9.05 5.75 -11.91
C ILE A 154 -9.23 4.31 -12.40
N PRO A 155 -10.46 3.92 -12.79
CA PRO A 155 -10.72 2.58 -13.32
C PRO A 155 -10.18 2.46 -14.74
N VAL A 156 -9.42 1.41 -15.02
CA VAL A 156 -8.93 1.07 -16.36
C VAL A 156 -9.42 -0.31 -16.74
N PHE A 157 -10.15 -0.42 -17.85
CA PHE A 157 -10.72 -1.66 -18.34
C PHE A 157 -9.84 -2.27 -19.43
N LYS A 158 -9.77 -3.60 -19.45
CA LYS A 158 -9.11 -4.38 -20.49
C LYS A 158 -9.69 -4.04 -21.87
N SER A 159 -8.85 -4.05 -22.90
CA SER A 159 -9.25 -3.69 -24.28
C SER A 159 -10.44 -4.50 -24.82
N SER A 160 -10.56 -5.76 -24.41
CA SER A 160 -11.64 -6.69 -24.83
C SER A 160 -12.98 -6.44 -24.15
N SER A 161 -13.03 -5.66 -23.07
CA SER A 161 -14.22 -5.54 -22.20
C SER A 161 -15.13 -4.37 -22.58
N LYS A 162 -14.78 -3.60 -23.63
CA LYS A 162 -15.71 -2.69 -24.30
C LYS A 162 -16.63 -3.45 -25.26
N LEU A 163 -17.48 -4.33 -24.74
CA LEU A 163 -18.64 -4.85 -25.50
C LEU A 163 -19.71 -5.41 -24.55
N ASN A 164 -20.77 -4.62 -24.31
CA ASN A 164 -22.18 -5.00 -24.16
C ASN A 164 -22.99 -3.97 -23.35
N THR A 165 -23.21 -2.78 -23.92
CA THR A 165 -24.46 -2.06 -23.64
C THR A 165 -25.57 -2.81 -24.37
N VAL A 166 -26.16 -3.81 -23.72
CA VAL A 166 -27.36 -4.50 -24.22
C VAL A 166 -28.53 -3.52 -24.09
N LYS A 167 -29.02 -3.08 -25.25
CA LYS A 167 -30.36 -2.52 -25.41
C LYS A 167 -31.40 -3.55 -24.99
N ASP A 168 -32.43 -3.07 -24.33
CA ASP A 168 -33.65 -3.81 -23.98
C ASP A 168 -34.08 -4.82 -25.05
N SER A 169 -34.31 -6.06 -24.62
CA SER A 169 -35.21 -6.99 -25.30
C SER A 169 -35.80 -7.99 -24.30
N GLU A 170 -37.01 -7.65 -23.86
CA GLU A 170 -38.19 -8.48 -23.65
C GLU A 170 -38.04 -9.98 -23.29
N ASN A 171 -38.66 -10.33 -22.15
CA ASN A 171 -39.41 -11.55 -21.81
C ASN A 171 -39.03 -12.90 -22.43
N LEU A 172 -38.85 -13.91 -21.57
CA LEU A 172 -39.50 -15.23 -21.68
C LEU A 172 -39.39 -16.01 -20.35
N ASP A 173 -40.53 -16.44 -19.84
CA ASP A 173 -40.69 -17.32 -18.69
C ASP A 173 -40.12 -18.73 -18.94
N HIS A 174 -39.51 -19.35 -17.93
CA HIS A 174 -39.84 -20.71 -17.48
C HIS A 174 -39.10 -21.11 -16.19
N GLU A 175 -39.87 -21.61 -15.21
CA GLU A 175 -39.42 -22.19 -13.95
C GLU A 175 -38.56 -23.44 -14.14
N HIS A 176 -37.42 -23.54 -13.45
CA HIS A 176 -36.97 -24.76 -12.78
C HIS A 176 -36.02 -24.47 -11.61
N LYS A 177 -36.40 -24.97 -10.43
CA LYS A 177 -35.68 -24.84 -9.16
C LYS A 177 -34.42 -25.70 -9.15
N SER A 178 -33.28 -25.05 -9.27
CA SER A 178 -32.00 -25.48 -8.71
C SER A 178 -31.30 -24.22 -8.25
N LYS A 179 -30.92 -24.12 -6.96
CA LYS A 179 -30.12 -22.99 -6.45
C LYS A 179 -28.72 -23.07 -7.05
N LYS A 180 -28.61 -22.68 -8.32
CA LYS A 180 -27.37 -22.31 -8.98
C LYS A 180 -27.03 -20.95 -8.38
N LEU A 181 -25.92 -20.86 -7.66
CA LEU A 181 -25.35 -19.59 -7.22
C LEU A 181 -24.98 -18.82 -8.50
N CYS A 182 -25.94 -18.11 -9.07
CA CYS A 182 -25.72 -17.23 -10.21
C CYS A 182 -25.06 -15.98 -9.65
N VAL A 183 -23.73 -15.98 -9.64
CA VAL A 183 -22.97 -14.73 -9.62
C VAL A 183 -23.35 -14.01 -10.91
N ASP A 184 -23.87 -12.80 -10.79
CA ASP A 184 -24.15 -11.94 -11.95
C ASP A 184 -22.84 -11.74 -12.71
N VAL A 185 -22.73 -12.34 -13.90
CA VAL A 185 -21.49 -12.42 -14.70
C VAL A 185 -21.13 -11.07 -15.33
N ASN A 186 -21.96 -10.04 -15.13
CA ASN A 186 -21.86 -8.77 -15.84
C ASN A 186 -20.88 -7.74 -15.22
N GLU A 187 -20.27 -8.04 -14.06
CA GLU A 187 -19.15 -7.25 -13.51
C GLU A 187 -17.94 -8.16 -13.24
N CYS A 188 -17.28 -8.61 -14.32
CA CYS A 188 -16.03 -9.36 -14.23
C CYS A 188 -14.91 -8.50 -13.60
N SER A 189 -14.65 -8.71 -12.32
CA SER A 189 -13.65 -7.97 -11.53
C SER A 189 -12.21 -8.05 -12.04
N TRP A 190 -11.91 -9.06 -12.84
CA TRP A 190 -10.59 -9.36 -13.39
C TRP A 190 -10.28 -8.60 -14.70
N ASP A 191 -11.31 -8.04 -15.32
CA ASP A 191 -11.23 -7.25 -16.56
C ASP A 191 -10.97 -5.75 -16.32
N MET A 192 -10.77 -5.35 -15.07
CA MET A 192 -10.47 -3.97 -14.71
C MET A 192 -9.37 -3.87 -13.66
N THR A 193 -8.67 -2.74 -13.67
CA THR A 193 -7.78 -2.31 -12.59
C THR A 193 -8.24 -0.97 -12.04
N MET A 194 -7.84 -0.68 -10.80
CA MET A 194 -8.05 0.60 -10.15
C MET A 194 -6.68 1.21 -9.85
N ALA A 195 -6.40 2.36 -10.45
CA ALA A 195 -5.36 3.25 -9.97
C ALA A 195 -5.93 4.22 -8.91
N PHE A 196 -5.08 4.60 -7.97
CA PHE A 196 -5.45 5.45 -6.83
C PHE A 196 -4.62 6.71 -6.84
N ALA A 197 -5.27 7.88 -6.96
CA ALA A 197 -4.61 9.17 -6.78
C ALA A 197 -4.86 9.68 -5.37
N CYS A 198 -3.80 9.70 -4.55
CA CYS A 198 -3.88 9.96 -3.12
C CYS A 198 -3.36 11.37 -2.80
N LYS A 199 -4.27 12.25 -2.37
CA LYS A 199 -3.99 13.64 -2.01
C LYS A 199 -4.10 13.82 -0.51
N GLY A 200 -2.97 13.91 0.19
CA GLY A 200 -2.96 14.21 1.63
C GLY A 200 -3.51 15.61 1.92
N HIS A 201 -4.19 15.77 3.06
CA HIS A 201 -4.70 17.08 3.46
C HIS A 201 -3.56 18.02 3.85
N SER A 202 -3.60 19.24 3.31
CA SER A 202 -2.67 20.31 3.64
C SER A 202 -2.81 20.71 5.11
N LYS A 203 -1.68 21.07 5.73
CA LYS A 203 -1.67 21.59 7.10
C LYS A 203 -1.72 23.11 7.08
N PRO A 204 -2.68 23.73 7.79
CA PRO A 204 -2.71 25.17 7.91
C PRO A 204 -1.44 25.66 8.62
N GLY A 205 -0.97 26.83 8.20
CA GLY A 205 0.20 27.47 8.76
C GLY A 205 0.15 27.60 10.29
N ARG A 206 1.31 27.41 10.93
CA ARG A 206 1.43 27.63 12.38
C ARG A 206 1.55 29.11 12.67
N MET A 207 0.99 29.52 13.80
CA MET A 207 1.15 30.89 14.29
C MET A 207 2.59 31.10 14.78
N LEU A 208 3.22 32.16 14.30
CA LEU A 208 4.57 32.57 14.69
C LEU A 208 4.46 33.54 15.86
N LEU A 209 4.33 32.99 17.07
CA LEU A 209 4.08 33.77 18.30
C LEU A 209 5.14 34.85 18.54
N GLU A 210 6.41 34.57 18.22
CA GLU A 210 7.51 35.54 18.30
C GLU A 210 7.23 36.76 17.42
N LYS A 211 6.82 36.54 16.17
CA LYS A 211 6.41 37.63 15.27
C LYS A 211 5.14 38.33 15.74
N CYS A 212 4.16 37.61 16.29
CA CYS A 212 2.98 38.27 16.89
C CYS A 212 3.40 39.28 17.98
N VAL A 213 4.36 38.91 18.85
CA VAL A 213 4.89 39.80 19.89
C VAL A 213 5.64 40.98 19.29
N GLU A 214 6.53 40.75 18.31
CA GLU A 214 7.26 41.82 17.59
C GLU A 214 6.30 42.82 16.91
N PHE A 215 5.19 42.31 16.38
CA PHE A 215 4.19 43.15 15.73
C PHE A 215 3.28 43.89 16.74
N GLY A 216 3.31 43.52 18.02
CA GLY A 216 2.51 44.10 19.09
C GLY A 216 1.09 43.51 19.19
N VAL A 217 0.88 42.30 18.67
CA VAL A 217 -0.42 41.62 18.69
C VAL A 217 -0.67 41.04 20.09
N PRO A 218 -1.74 41.44 20.80
CA PRO A 218 -2.05 40.89 22.10
C PRO A 218 -2.57 39.45 22.00
N VAL A 219 -2.34 38.66 23.05
CA VAL A 219 -2.92 37.31 23.17
C VAL A 219 -4.44 37.45 23.31
N GLY A 220 -5.20 36.81 22.42
CA GLY A 220 -6.66 36.87 22.44
C GLY A 220 -7.31 36.53 21.10
N PRO A 221 -8.58 36.93 20.89
CA PRO A 221 -9.36 36.61 19.68
C PRO A 221 -8.70 37.06 18.37
N LEU A 222 -7.92 38.14 18.41
CA LEU A 222 -7.19 38.68 17.26
C LEU A 222 -6.19 37.68 16.66
N LEU A 223 -5.61 36.81 17.49
CA LEU A 223 -4.77 35.71 17.00
C LEU A 223 -5.61 34.73 16.16
N GLY A 224 -6.85 34.45 16.57
CA GLY A 224 -7.77 33.62 15.80
C GLY A 224 -8.08 34.21 14.42
N ASP A 225 -8.34 35.52 14.35
CA ASP A 225 -8.58 36.21 13.08
C ASP A 225 -7.36 36.15 12.15
N LEU A 226 -6.16 36.43 12.67
CA LEU A 226 -4.91 36.27 11.93
C LEU A 226 -4.71 34.83 11.46
N LYS A 227 -4.95 33.82 12.32
CA LYS A 227 -4.83 32.41 11.93
C LYS A 227 -5.81 32.01 10.82
N ASN A 228 -6.95 32.69 10.75
CA ASN A 228 -7.97 32.48 9.72
C ASN A 228 -7.71 33.31 8.45
N GLY A 229 -6.52 33.90 8.29
CA GLY A 229 -6.15 34.65 7.10
C GLY A 229 -6.62 36.10 7.08
N LYS A 230 -7.18 36.63 8.18
CA LYS A 230 -7.66 38.01 8.24
C LYS A 230 -6.59 38.94 8.75
N ASP A 231 -6.33 40.00 8.00
CA ASP A 231 -5.48 41.10 8.45
C ASP A 231 -6.21 41.89 9.54
N ILE A 232 -5.48 42.36 10.55
CA ILE A 232 -6.03 43.11 11.68
C ILE A 232 -5.37 44.49 11.79
N THR A 233 -6.13 45.46 12.26
CA THR A 233 -5.60 46.78 12.64
C THR A 233 -5.58 46.89 14.15
N LEU A 234 -4.40 47.09 14.72
CA LEU A 234 -4.24 47.25 16.18
C LEU A 234 -4.80 48.62 16.63
N PRO A 235 -5.11 48.79 17.93
CA PRO A 235 -5.51 50.09 18.48
C PRO A 235 -4.50 51.21 18.24
N SER A 236 -3.22 50.86 18.02
CA SER A 236 -2.15 51.79 17.63
C SER A 236 -2.25 52.28 16.18
N GLY A 237 -3.20 51.79 15.38
CA GLY A 237 -3.34 52.06 13.95
C GLY A 237 -2.44 51.19 13.05
N LYS A 238 -1.58 50.33 13.63
CA LYS A 238 -0.70 49.44 12.88
C LYS A 238 -1.49 48.28 12.25
N LEU A 239 -1.37 48.11 10.93
CA LEU A 239 -1.87 46.94 10.21
C LEU A 239 -0.90 45.77 10.41
N VAL A 240 -1.43 44.62 10.82
CA VAL A 240 -0.71 43.36 10.91
C VAL A 240 -1.35 42.37 9.95
N ARG A 241 -0.57 41.88 8.99
CA ARG A 241 -1.08 40.93 7.99
C ARG A 241 -0.94 39.50 8.50
N SER A 242 -1.92 38.65 8.17
CA SER A 242 -1.87 37.23 8.54
C SER A 242 -0.57 36.56 8.09
N LYS A 243 -0.16 36.80 6.83
CA LYS A 243 1.05 36.22 6.22
C LYS A 243 2.35 36.62 6.93
N ASP A 244 2.35 37.71 7.68
CA ASP A 244 3.56 38.17 8.38
C ASP A 244 3.78 37.39 9.68
N VAL A 245 2.70 36.82 10.26
CA VAL A 245 2.68 36.19 11.60
C VAL A 245 2.16 34.75 11.61
N VAL A 246 1.83 34.19 10.44
CA VAL A 246 1.45 32.79 10.24
C VAL A 246 2.40 32.20 9.20
N SER A 247 2.93 31.01 9.45
CA SER A 247 3.77 30.31 8.46
C SER A 247 2.95 29.97 7.22
N GLU A 248 3.63 29.65 6.13
CA GLU A 248 2.95 29.12 4.95
C GLU A 248 2.26 27.79 5.26
N GLU A 249 1.22 27.51 4.48
CA GLU A 249 0.51 26.24 4.48
C GLU A 249 1.45 25.13 4.00
N GLU A 250 1.47 24.02 4.73
CA GLU A 250 2.30 22.88 4.38
C GLU A 250 1.47 21.90 3.53
N VAL A 251 1.64 22.01 2.21
CA VAL A 251 0.95 21.16 1.23
C VAL A 251 1.52 19.75 1.25
N CYS A 252 0.65 18.76 1.46
CA CYS A 252 1.05 17.36 1.37
C CYS A 252 1.23 16.96 -0.11
N PRO A 253 2.32 16.28 -0.49
CA PRO A 253 2.48 15.78 -1.85
C PRO A 253 1.36 14.81 -2.25
N LEU A 254 0.98 14.88 -3.52
CA LEU A 254 0.13 13.88 -4.15
C LEU A 254 0.98 12.71 -4.63
N PHE A 255 0.49 11.48 -4.42
CA PHE A 255 1.10 10.29 -5.02
C PHE A 255 0.06 9.43 -5.73
N LEU A 256 0.50 8.71 -6.74
CA LEU A 256 -0.31 7.73 -7.46
C LEU A 256 0.13 6.31 -7.09
N VAL A 257 -0.81 5.38 -7.03
CA VAL A 257 -0.54 3.93 -7.00
C VAL A 257 -1.21 3.32 -8.21
N VAL A 258 -0.43 2.67 -9.07
CA VAL A 258 -0.89 2.20 -10.38
C VAL A 258 -0.45 0.77 -10.68
N GLU A 259 -1.25 0.06 -11.46
CA GLU A 259 -0.94 -1.27 -11.97
C GLU A 259 -1.46 -1.42 -13.40
N CYS A 260 -0.57 -1.75 -14.34
CA CYS A 260 -0.93 -2.22 -15.68
C CYS A 260 -0.54 -3.70 -15.79
N PRO A 261 -1.43 -4.65 -15.51
CA PRO A 261 -1.05 -6.04 -15.21
C PRO A 261 -0.64 -6.84 -16.45
N SER A 262 -1.16 -6.49 -17.63
CA SER A 262 -0.85 -7.21 -18.88
C SER A 262 -0.96 -6.29 -20.10
N GLU A 263 -0.52 -6.81 -21.25
CA GLU A 263 -0.54 -6.08 -22.54
C GLU A 263 -1.95 -5.62 -22.93
N ASP A 264 -2.98 -6.40 -22.58
CA ASP A 264 -4.37 -6.07 -22.93
C ASP A 264 -4.90 -4.83 -22.18
N PHE A 265 -4.24 -4.44 -21.09
CA PHE A 265 -4.51 -3.21 -20.35
C PHE A 265 -3.66 -2.04 -20.84
N LEU A 266 -2.57 -2.27 -21.57
CA LEU A 266 -1.58 -1.25 -21.88
C LEU A 266 -2.18 -0.07 -22.65
N ASP A 267 -2.89 -0.33 -23.74
CA ASP A 267 -3.49 0.73 -24.57
C ASP A 267 -4.59 1.51 -23.83
N PRO A 268 -5.55 0.87 -23.14
CA PRO A 268 -6.51 1.58 -22.28
C PRO A 268 -5.85 2.37 -21.16
N PHE A 269 -4.79 1.84 -20.54
CA PHE A 269 -4.11 2.47 -19.42
C PHE A 269 -3.40 3.77 -19.83
N VAL A 270 -2.61 3.72 -20.91
CA VAL A 270 -1.84 4.92 -21.35
C VAL A 270 -2.72 5.97 -22.02
N SER A 271 -3.94 5.62 -22.43
CA SER A 271 -4.91 6.54 -23.02
C SER A 271 -5.95 7.08 -22.02
N GLU A 272 -5.90 6.65 -20.76
CA GLU A 272 -6.86 7.06 -19.74
C GLU A 272 -6.68 8.55 -19.37
N GLU A 273 -7.68 9.36 -19.72
CA GLU A 273 -7.62 10.81 -19.58
C GLU A 273 -7.66 11.27 -18.13
N LYS A 274 -8.17 10.44 -17.21
CA LYS A 274 -8.18 10.74 -15.77
C LYS A 274 -6.78 10.89 -15.14
N PHE A 275 -5.72 10.48 -15.84
CA PHE A 275 -4.34 10.77 -15.40
C PHE A 275 -3.90 12.22 -15.67
N ARG A 276 -4.51 12.92 -16.65
CA ARG A 276 -4.06 14.25 -17.11
C ARG A 276 -3.92 15.30 -16.00
N PRO A 277 -4.83 15.44 -15.02
CA PRO A 277 -4.65 16.41 -13.95
C PRO A 277 -3.33 16.20 -13.19
N TYR A 278 -2.91 14.95 -12.99
CA TYR A 278 -1.69 14.64 -12.24
C TYR A 278 -0.41 14.77 -13.08
N GLN A 279 -0.56 15.00 -14.39
CA GLN A 279 0.52 15.20 -15.36
C GLN A 279 0.74 16.70 -15.65
N GLU A 280 -0.34 17.47 -15.77
CA GLU A 280 -0.31 18.83 -16.34
C GLU A 280 -0.76 19.93 -15.35
N ASP A 281 -1.65 19.66 -14.39
CA ASP A 281 -2.15 20.67 -13.46
C ASP A 281 -1.14 20.92 -12.33
N GLU A 282 -0.51 22.09 -12.33
CA GLU A 282 0.49 22.53 -11.33
C GLU A 282 0.03 22.35 -9.87
N THR A 283 -1.28 22.36 -9.61
CA THR A 283 -1.85 22.19 -8.27
C THR A 283 -2.05 20.74 -7.85
N GLN A 284 -1.91 19.79 -8.79
CA GLN A 284 -2.19 18.37 -8.60
C GLN A 284 -1.09 17.44 -9.13
N LEU A 285 0.04 17.98 -9.59
CA LEU A 285 1.16 17.18 -10.10
C LEU A 285 1.55 16.04 -9.15
N ALA A 286 1.67 14.83 -9.71
CA ALA A 286 2.13 13.67 -8.96
C ALA A 286 3.59 13.84 -8.56
N PHE A 287 3.85 13.88 -7.25
CA PHE A 287 5.21 13.89 -6.71
C PHE A 287 5.86 12.51 -6.78
N LEU A 288 5.05 11.47 -6.55
CA LEU A 288 5.48 10.07 -6.53
C LEU A 288 4.47 9.21 -7.27
N ILE A 289 4.94 8.24 -8.05
CA ILE A 289 4.12 7.20 -8.65
C ILE A 289 4.68 5.85 -8.22
N VAL A 290 3.86 5.06 -7.56
CA VAL A 290 4.16 3.68 -7.17
C VAL A 290 3.62 2.76 -8.24
N HIS A 291 4.51 2.02 -8.90
CA HIS A 291 4.20 1.11 -9.98
C HIS A 291 4.22 -0.33 -9.47
N PHE A 292 3.04 -0.94 -9.42
CA PHE A 292 2.88 -2.38 -9.24
C PHE A 292 2.89 -3.15 -10.58
N THR A 293 3.30 -2.48 -11.66
CA THR A 293 3.30 -2.98 -13.04
C THR A 293 4.44 -3.99 -13.28
N PRO A 294 4.18 -5.15 -13.90
CA PRO A 294 5.21 -6.12 -14.26
C PRO A 294 6.30 -5.56 -15.17
N SER A 295 7.53 -6.07 -15.02
CA SER A 295 8.72 -5.62 -15.76
C SER A 295 8.51 -5.55 -17.27
N LYS A 296 7.90 -6.57 -17.86
CA LYS A 296 7.62 -6.63 -19.30
C LYS A 296 6.82 -5.42 -19.79
N ILE A 297 5.80 -5.01 -19.04
CA ILE A 297 4.93 -3.88 -19.39
C ILE A 297 5.64 -2.55 -19.13
N LEU A 298 6.35 -2.44 -18.00
CA LEU A 298 7.15 -1.27 -17.64
C LEU A 298 8.19 -0.93 -18.72
N ASN A 299 8.82 -1.97 -19.31
CA ASN A 299 9.81 -1.84 -20.37
C ASN A 299 9.19 -1.58 -21.76
N SER A 300 7.87 -1.55 -21.90
CA SER A 300 7.23 -1.25 -23.17
C SER A 300 7.43 0.23 -23.55
N PRO A 301 7.70 0.55 -24.82
CA PRO A 301 7.84 1.95 -25.26
C PRO A 301 6.58 2.79 -25.02
N LYS A 302 5.39 2.18 -25.05
CA LYS A 302 4.13 2.88 -24.79
C LYS A 302 4.03 3.30 -23.32
N TYR A 303 4.34 2.40 -22.38
CA TYR A 303 4.30 2.71 -20.95
C TYR A 303 5.35 3.75 -20.57
N GLN A 304 6.56 3.63 -21.11
CA GLN A 304 7.63 4.61 -20.89
C GLN A 304 7.27 6.00 -21.42
N LYS A 305 6.60 6.11 -22.57
CA LYS A 305 6.07 7.40 -23.07
C LYS A 305 5.01 7.99 -22.15
N TRP A 306 4.14 7.16 -21.58
CA TRP A 306 3.17 7.61 -20.57
C TRP A 306 3.86 8.11 -19.30
N MET A 307 4.92 7.45 -18.83
CA MET A 307 5.73 7.93 -17.69
C MET A 307 6.36 9.30 -17.97
N GLN A 308 6.78 9.57 -19.22
CA GLN A 308 7.36 10.87 -19.63
C GLN A 308 6.36 12.03 -19.64
N GLN A 309 5.06 11.77 -19.54
CA GLN A 309 4.05 12.82 -19.45
C GLN A 309 4.00 13.46 -18.06
N PHE A 310 4.60 12.82 -17.04
CA PHE A 310 4.72 13.41 -15.71
C PHE A 310 5.95 14.33 -15.62
N PRO A 311 5.94 15.30 -14.70
CA PRO A 311 7.09 16.17 -14.45
C PRO A 311 8.39 15.38 -14.25
N SER A 312 9.52 15.92 -14.72
CA SER A 312 10.84 15.29 -14.53
C SER A 312 11.26 15.16 -13.06
N THR A 313 10.60 15.89 -12.16
CA THR A 313 10.77 15.81 -10.71
C THR A 313 9.99 14.65 -10.08
N THR A 314 9.01 14.06 -10.77
CA THR A 314 8.22 12.94 -10.29
C THR A 314 9.11 11.71 -10.07
N CYS A 315 9.05 11.14 -8.86
CA CYS A 315 9.73 9.90 -8.56
C CYS A 315 8.86 8.71 -9.01
N HIS A 316 9.44 7.77 -9.74
CA HIS A 316 8.79 6.54 -10.16
C HIS A 316 9.32 5.36 -9.33
N LEU A 317 8.58 4.98 -8.31
CA LEU A 317 8.93 3.88 -7.42
C LEU A 317 8.38 2.55 -7.98
N ILE A 318 9.28 1.63 -8.31
CA ILE A 318 8.94 0.36 -8.95
C ILE A 318 8.89 -0.76 -7.92
N LEU A 319 7.76 -1.47 -7.86
CA LEU A 319 7.56 -2.68 -7.04
C LEU A 319 7.10 -3.82 -7.95
N ASN A 320 8.05 -4.62 -8.41
CA ASN A 320 7.82 -5.78 -9.28
C ASN A 320 8.97 -6.79 -9.16
N SER A 321 8.97 -7.79 -10.05
CA SER A 321 9.93 -8.89 -10.09
C SER A 321 11.39 -8.47 -10.25
N ASP A 322 11.67 -7.24 -10.68
CA ASP A 322 13.03 -6.74 -10.88
C ASP A 322 13.67 -6.22 -9.59
N CYS A 323 12.90 -6.12 -8.51
CA CYS A 323 13.40 -5.69 -7.21
C CYS A 323 14.19 -6.82 -6.52
N ALA A 324 15.17 -6.46 -5.68
CA ALA A 324 15.98 -7.42 -4.95
C ALA A 324 15.14 -8.35 -4.06
N SER A 325 15.43 -9.65 -4.07
CA SER A 325 14.76 -10.68 -3.25
C SER A 325 15.19 -10.69 -1.77
N LEU A 326 15.32 -9.53 -1.14
CA LEU A 326 15.68 -9.40 0.28
C LEU A 326 14.52 -8.82 1.09
N ASN A 327 13.63 -9.70 1.55
CA ASN A 327 12.36 -9.31 2.21
C ASN A 327 12.25 -9.71 3.69
N SER A 328 12.93 -10.77 4.10
CA SER A 328 12.83 -11.35 5.46
C SER A 328 14.22 -11.68 6.00
N LEU A 329 14.71 -10.88 6.95
CA LEU A 329 15.99 -11.13 7.62
C LEU A 329 15.96 -12.44 8.40
N ALA A 330 14.82 -12.79 9.00
CA ALA A 330 14.69 -14.00 9.79
C ALA A 330 14.96 -15.26 8.94
N VAL A 331 14.44 -15.28 7.71
CA VAL A 331 14.65 -16.40 6.78
C VAL A 331 16.13 -16.52 6.41
N HIS A 332 16.77 -15.42 6.01
CA HIS A 332 18.19 -15.47 5.66
C HIS A 332 19.06 -15.85 6.85
N ARG A 333 18.78 -15.32 8.05
CA ARG A 333 19.49 -15.67 9.29
C ARG A 333 19.45 -17.17 9.55
N ILE A 334 18.26 -17.77 9.54
CA ILE A 334 18.09 -19.21 9.77
C ILE A 334 18.80 -20.01 8.66
N GLN A 335 18.66 -19.60 7.39
CA GLN A 335 19.29 -20.30 6.28
C GLN A 335 20.82 -20.30 6.38
N HIS A 336 21.44 -19.17 6.75
CA HIS A 336 22.90 -19.10 6.96
C HIS A 336 23.35 -20.01 8.10
N GLN A 337 22.57 -20.11 9.17
CA GLN A 337 22.90 -21.00 10.29
C GLN A 337 22.74 -22.47 9.93
N LEU A 338 21.70 -22.84 9.20
CA LEU A 338 21.49 -24.22 8.72
C LEU A 338 22.50 -24.62 7.64
N ASN A 339 22.92 -23.66 6.80
CA ASN A 339 23.97 -23.87 5.80
C ASN A 339 25.28 -24.35 6.43
N LEU A 340 25.62 -23.90 7.65
CA LEU A 340 26.78 -24.39 8.39
C LEU A 340 26.71 -25.90 8.64
N LEU A 341 25.50 -26.44 8.86
CA LEU A 341 25.27 -27.87 9.12
C LEU A 341 25.47 -28.70 7.86
N HIS A 342 24.86 -28.29 6.74
CA HIS A 342 24.96 -29.01 5.47
C HIS A 342 24.64 -28.10 4.26
N PRO A 343 25.65 -27.58 3.54
CA PRO A 343 25.44 -26.66 2.42
C PRO A 343 24.61 -27.21 1.26
N GLY A 344 24.66 -28.52 1.02
CA GLY A 344 23.88 -29.16 -0.06
C GLY A 344 22.39 -29.37 0.26
N ILE A 345 22.00 -29.39 1.54
CA ILE A 345 20.59 -29.52 1.95
C ILE A 345 20.02 -28.12 2.19
N PHE A 346 20.83 -27.24 2.78
CA PHE A 346 20.47 -25.87 3.11
C PHE A 346 21.31 -24.90 2.26
N SER A 347 21.08 -24.87 0.96
CA SER A 347 21.74 -23.92 0.06
C SER A 347 21.39 -22.48 0.45
N LEU A 348 22.33 -21.56 0.31
CA LEU A 348 22.03 -20.14 0.56
C LEU A 348 20.98 -19.66 -0.44
N LEU A 349 20.10 -18.77 0.02
CA LEU A 349 19.10 -18.16 -0.84
C LEU A 349 19.81 -17.23 -1.83
N GLN A 350 19.41 -17.29 -3.10
CA GLN A 350 19.96 -16.41 -4.12
C GLN A 350 19.59 -14.95 -3.82
N GLU A 351 20.59 -14.09 -3.93
CA GLU A 351 20.40 -12.65 -4.00
C GLU A 351 20.25 -12.32 -5.48
N ASP A 352 19.06 -11.89 -5.90
CA ASP A 352 18.85 -11.46 -7.27
C ASP A 352 19.68 -10.19 -7.55
N GLU A 353 20.34 -10.15 -8.72
CA GLU A 353 20.98 -8.93 -9.19
C GLU A 353 19.91 -7.86 -9.40
N VAL A 354 20.07 -6.72 -8.75
CA VAL A 354 19.22 -5.55 -9.00
C VAL A 354 19.44 -5.10 -10.43
N LEU A 355 18.39 -5.15 -11.25
CA LEU A 355 18.48 -4.65 -12.62
C LEU A 355 18.83 -3.16 -12.60
N GLN A 356 19.68 -2.75 -13.55
CA GLN A 356 20.05 -1.36 -13.70
C GLN A 356 18.81 -0.50 -13.99
N PRO A 357 18.64 0.67 -13.34
CA PRO A 357 17.56 1.61 -13.63
C PRO A 357 17.52 1.95 -15.12
N LEU A 358 16.31 2.01 -15.68
CA LEU A 358 16.10 2.57 -17.01
C LEU A 358 16.70 3.99 -17.07
N GLN A 359 17.64 4.21 -17.98
CA GLN A 359 18.32 5.51 -18.12
C GLN A 359 17.33 6.59 -18.56
N GLY A 360 17.45 7.79 -17.98
CA GLY A 360 16.67 8.97 -18.38
C GLY A 360 15.39 9.23 -17.56
N TYR A 361 15.15 8.46 -16.50
CA TYR A 361 13.98 8.63 -15.63
C TYR A 361 14.41 8.73 -14.16
N ASN A 362 13.64 9.43 -13.33
CA ASN A 362 13.78 9.40 -11.88
C ASN A 362 13.13 8.12 -11.30
N ILE A 363 13.67 6.96 -11.72
CA ILE A 363 13.19 5.63 -11.32
C ILE A 363 13.96 5.14 -10.11
N VAL A 364 13.23 4.57 -9.17
CA VAL A 364 13.76 3.92 -7.98
C VAL A 364 13.15 2.52 -7.87
N TYR A 365 14.00 1.49 -7.86
CA TYR A 365 13.56 0.15 -7.48
C TYR A 365 13.46 0.05 -5.97
N ALA A 366 12.33 -0.45 -5.50
CA ALA A 366 11.98 -0.49 -4.09
C ALA A 366 12.77 -1.54 -3.31
N HIS A 367 13.30 -1.15 -2.16
CA HIS A 367 13.82 -2.07 -1.17
C HIS A 367 12.79 -2.26 -0.06
N THR A 368 12.65 -3.48 0.45
CA THR A 368 11.75 -3.73 1.58
C THR A 368 12.17 -2.91 2.81
N LEU A 369 11.19 -2.28 3.45
CA LEU A 369 11.29 -1.28 4.52
C LEU A 369 11.82 0.10 4.15
N GLU A 370 12.12 0.36 2.88
CA GLU A 370 12.40 1.72 2.43
C GLU A 370 11.18 2.62 2.64
N ARG A 371 11.44 3.87 3.06
CA ARG A 371 10.40 4.84 3.40
C ARG A 371 10.44 6.06 2.50
N TYR A 372 9.27 6.50 2.07
CA TYR A 372 9.07 7.78 1.40
C TYR A 372 8.25 8.68 2.31
N TYR A 373 8.90 9.69 2.88
CA TYR A 373 8.22 10.68 3.70
C TYR A 373 7.46 11.66 2.80
N LEU A 374 6.16 11.77 3.04
CA LEU A 374 5.32 12.83 2.49
C LEU A 374 5.34 14.05 3.42
N ARG A 375 5.53 13.79 4.72
CA ARG A 375 5.64 14.76 5.81
C ARG A 375 6.48 14.15 6.94
N PRO A 376 7.44 14.87 7.56
CA PRO A 376 7.66 16.33 7.52
C PRO A 376 8.47 16.84 6.31
N ALA A 377 9.39 16.04 5.77
CA ALA A 377 10.19 16.40 4.60
C ALA A 377 9.91 15.40 3.47
N LYS A 378 9.91 15.89 2.23
CA LYS A 378 9.71 15.07 1.03
C LYS A 378 11.01 14.34 0.71
N GLU A 379 11.24 13.21 1.34
CA GLU A 379 12.51 12.50 1.23
C GLU A 379 12.36 10.99 1.15
N LEU A 380 13.31 10.39 0.45
CA LEU A 380 13.50 8.96 0.40
C LEU A 380 14.51 8.55 1.46
N ASP A 381 14.09 7.69 2.38
CA ASP A 381 14.91 7.17 3.46
C ASP A 381 15.13 5.65 3.30
N ARG A 382 16.38 5.31 2.99
CA ARG A 382 16.88 3.93 2.87
C ARG A 382 17.52 3.40 4.16
N SER A 383 17.55 4.18 5.23
CA SER A 383 18.17 3.75 6.50
C SER A 383 17.49 2.53 7.11
N PHE A 384 16.19 2.37 6.85
CA PHE A 384 15.37 1.24 7.28
C PHE A 384 15.42 0.03 6.35
N ALA A 385 15.97 0.18 5.14
CA ALA A 385 16.04 -0.91 4.17
C ALA A 385 16.83 -2.09 4.74
N ILE A 386 16.36 -3.29 4.43
CA ILE A 386 16.98 -4.52 4.92
C ILE A 386 18.43 -4.62 4.41
N LYS A 387 19.36 -4.93 5.32
CA LYS A 387 20.78 -5.19 5.03
C LYS A 387 21.16 -6.56 5.54
N LEU A 388 21.74 -7.37 4.67
CA LEU A 388 22.20 -8.70 5.03
C LEU A 388 23.57 -8.63 5.70
N GLU A 389 23.71 -9.27 6.87
CA GLU A 389 24.98 -9.35 7.61
C GLU A 389 25.34 -10.80 7.94
N PRO A 390 25.74 -11.63 6.95
CA PRO A 390 25.94 -13.07 7.13
C PRO A 390 26.90 -13.45 8.26
N LYS A 391 27.94 -12.63 8.46
CA LYS A 391 28.94 -12.84 9.52
C LYS A 391 28.30 -12.85 10.91
N ILE A 392 27.38 -11.92 11.17
CA ILE A 392 26.68 -11.83 12.45
C ILE A 392 25.86 -13.10 12.69
N PHE A 393 25.16 -13.59 11.67
CA PHE A 393 24.32 -14.81 11.80
C PHE A 393 25.14 -16.05 12.13
N ILE A 394 26.32 -16.18 11.53
CA ILE A 394 27.26 -17.28 11.79
C ILE A 394 27.86 -17.16 13.20
N GLU A 395 28.31 -15.96 13.59
CA GLU A 395 28.83 -15.70 14.93
C GLU A 395 27.81 -16.01 16.04
N GLU A 396 26.53 -15.69 15.80
CA GLU A 396 25.45 -16.04 16.72
C GLU A 396 25.31 -17.55 16.92
N ALA A 397 25.36 -18.35 15.85
CA ALA A 397 25.32 -19.81 15.96
C ALA A 397 26.53 -20.35 16.71
N GLN A 398 27.72 -19.80 16.46
CA GLN A 398 28.97 -20.23 17.11
C GLN A 398 29.03 -19.89 18.60
N LYS A 399 28.22 -18.92 19.09
CA LYS A 399 28.08 -18.61 20.51
C LYS A 399 27.29 -19.67 21.29
N VAL A 400 26.55 -20.55 20.61
CA VAL A 400 25.83 -21.65 21.25
C VAL A 400 26.85 -22.62 21.87
N LYS A 401 26.64 -22.97 23.15
CA LYS A 401 27.54 -23.85 23.90
C LYS A 401 27.74 -25.17 23.14
N ASP A 402 29.00 -25.61 23.05
CA ASP A 402 29.43 -26.85 22.39
C ASP A 402 29.13 -26.93 20.86
N PHE A 403 28.58 -25.88 20.23
CA PHE A 403 28.18 -25.90 18.83
C PHE A 403 29.31 -26.28 17.89
N ASN A 404 30.47 -25.64 17.99
CA ASN A 404 31.61 -25.94 17.12
C ASN A 404 32.13 -27.37 17.27
N SER A 405 32.05 -27.94 18.48
CA SER A 405 32.44 -29.33 18.72
C SER A 405 31.44 -30.31 18.10
N GLN A 406 30.14 -30.06 18.28
CA GLN A 406 29.08 -30.87 17.69
C GLN A 406 29.06 -30.75 16.16
N LEU A 407 29.30 -29.56 15.63
CA LEU A 407 29.38 -29.31 14.19
C LEU A 407 30.49 -30.14 13.53
N LYS A 408 31.68 -30.18 14.14
CA LYS A 408 32.78 -31.03 13.66
C LYS A 408 32.43 -32.51 13.70
N THR A 409 31.76 -32.96 14.77
CA THR A 409 31.28 -34.33 14.89
C THR A 409 30.28 -34.68 13.79
N LEU A 410 29.31 -33.80 13.53
CA LEU A 410 28.33 -33.93 12.46
C LEU A 410 28.99 -34.02 11.08
N GLN A 411 29.89 -33.08 10.77
CA GLN A 411 30.61 -33.04 9.49
C GLN A 411 31.47 -34.30 9.27
N SER A 412 32.14 -34.78 10.32
CA SER A 412 32.87 -36.06 10.28
C SER A 412 31.94 -37.23 10.00
N ASN A 413 30.75 -37.27 10.58
CA ASN A 413 29.78 -38.33 10.32
C ASN A 413 29.22 -38.26 8.90
N ILE A 414 28.90 -37.08 8.37
CA ILE A 414 28.43 -36.89 7.00
C ILE A 414 29.48 -37.38 5.99
N SER A 415 30.76 -37.05 6.21
CA SER A 415 31.85 -37.51 5.32
C SER A 415 32.05 -39.02 5.27
N LYS A 416 31.53 -39.77 6.26
CA LYS A 416 31.58 -41.24 6.29
C LYS A 416 30.47 -41.88 5.45
N PHE A 417 29.45 -41.13 5.05
CA PHE A 417 28.44 -41.59 4.10
C PHE A 417 28.90 -41.23 2.69
N PRO A 418 29.35 -42.19 1.86
CA PRO A 418 29.70 -41.91 0.48
C PRO A 418 28.45 -41.42 -0.24
N SER A 419 28.59 -40.36 -1.03
CA SER A 419 27.57 -39.86 -1.94
C SER A 419 27.22 -40.93 -2.98
N GLN A 420 26.33 -41.85 -2.62
CA GLN A 420 25.57 -42.64 -3.58
C GLN A 420 24.54 -41.70 -4.21
N HIS A 421 24.94 -40.96 -5.25
CA HIS A 421 24.12 -40.38 -6.33
C HIS A 421 24.90 -39.24 -7.00
N ASN A 422 25.88 -39.63 -7.81
CA ASN A 422 26.18 -38.90 -9.04
C ASN A 422 25.56 -39.72 -10.18
N ASN A 423 24.44 -39.25 -10.72
CA ASN A 423 23.99 -39.49 -12.09
C ASN A 423 22.93 -38.46 -12.45
#